data_AF-A0A2K8KJF7-F1
#
_entry.id   AF-A0A2K8KJF7-F1
#
_cell.length_a   1.000
_cell.length_b   1.000
_cell.length_c   1.000
_cell.angle_alpha   90.00
_cell.angle_beta   90.00
_cell.angle_gamma   90.00
#
_symmetry.space_group_name_H-M   'P 1'
#
loop_
_entity.id
_entity.type
_entity.pdbx_description
1 polymer ?
#
loop_
_entity_poly.entity_id
_entity_poly.type
_entity_poly.pdbx_seq_one_letter_code
_entity_poly.pdbx_strand_id
1 'polypeptide(L)'
;MEAPVQIKQRLFSALTPLAKWHAPFGYIGTGLFAGSILLPLVNPQLDAQWWLLCISLSAGFWATYALLKQIQDHRPKPAGLVGWFVGLWHTLIFWAWLLVASLLLVLVVKLLLFVIFN
;
A
#
# COMPACT_ATOMS: atom_id res chain seq x y z
N MET A 1 2.48 1.65 -29.09
CA MET A 1 1.78 1.84 -27.81
C MET A 1 2.69 1.33 -26.69
N GLU A 2 3.55 2.18 -26.12
CA GLU A 2 4.59 1.80 -25.13
C GLU A 2 4.51 2.58 -23.80
N ALA A 3 3.43 3.34 -23.60
CA ALA A 3 3.25 4.23 -22.46
C ALA A 3 3.16 3.56 -21.06
N PRO A 4 2.55 2.36 -20.86
CA PRO A 4 2.33 1.86 -19.50
C PRO A 4 3.62 1.35 -18.83
N VAL A 5 4.61 0.90 -19.61
CA VAL A 5 5.87 0.37 -19.08
C VAL A 5 6.77 1.50 -18.54
N GLN A 6 6.78 2.65 -19.23
CA GLN A 6 7.61 3.80 -18.85
C GLN A 6 7.14 4.45 -17.54
N ILE A 7 5.83 4.53 -17.29
CA ILE A 7 5.28 5.10 -16.06
C ILE A 7 5.68 4.28 -14.84
N LYS A 8 5.54 2.95 -14.91
CA LYS A 8 5.95 2.03 -13.85
C LYS A 8 7.45 2.12 -13.56
N GLN A 9 8.29 2.17 -14.60
CA GLN A 9 9.74 2.29 -14.44
C GLN A 9 10.14 3.63 -13.81
N ARG A 10 9.54 4.76 -14.22
CA ARG A 10 9.80 6.08 -13.62
C ARG A 10 9.40 6.14 -12.14
N LEU A 11 8.23 5.60 -11.80
CA LEU A 11 7.78 5.49 -10.42
C LEU A 11 8.70 4.58 -9.60
N PHE A 12 9.09 3.43 -10.14
CA PHE A 12 9.99 2.51 -9.46
C PHE A 12 11.35 3.16 -9.22
N SER A 13 11.93 3.86 -10.21
CA SER A 13 13.19 4.57 -10.03
C SER A 13 13.11 5.68 -8.98
N ALA A 14 11.99 6.40 -8.90
CA ALA A 14 11.76 7.43 -7.88
C ALA A 14 11.55 6.84 -6.48
N LEU A 15 10.98 5.63 -6.39
CA LEU A 15 10.71 4.92 -5.14
C LEU A 15 11.86 4.02 -4.68
N THR A 16 12.87 3.75 -5.51
CA THR A 16 14.09 3.03 -5.14
C THR A 16 14.75 3.50 -3.84
N PRO A 17 14.95 4.82 -3.58
CA PRO A 17 15.51 5.26 -2.30
C PRO A 17 14.62 4.93 -1.09
N LEU A 18 13.31 4.86 -1.29
CA LEU A 18 12.32 4.49 -0.28
C LEU A 18 12.24 2.97 -0.07
N ALA A 19 12.77 2.15 -0.98
CA ALA A 19 12.68 0.68 -0.88
C ALA A 19 13.33 0.13 0.39
N LYS A 20 14.39 0.78 0.89
CA LYS A 20 15.05 0.43 2.16
C LYS A 20 14.10 0.49 3.37
N TRP A 21 13.03 1.28 3.27
CA TRP A 21 12.03 1.46 4.31
C TRP A 21 10.88 0.44 4.21
N HIS A 22 10.94 -0.56 3.33
CA HIS A 22 9.89 -1.59 3.26
C HIS A 22 9.61 -2.20 4.66
N ALA A 23 10.64 -2.63 5.40
CA ALA A 23 10.47 -3.25 6.71
C ALA A 23 9.64 -2.41 7.71
N PRO A 24 9.93 -1.12 7.96
CA PRO A 24 9.09 -0.29 8.82
C PRO A 24 7.65 -0.14 8.30
N PHE A 25 7.41 -0.01 6.99
CA PHE A 25 6.05 -0.02 6.45
C PHE A 25 5.31 -1.33 6.76
N GLY A 26 6.02 -2.47 6.68
CA GLY A 26 5.49 -3.78 7.07
C GLY A 26 5.14 -3.86 8.56
N TYR A 27 6.05 -3.43 9.44
CA TYR A 27 5.84 -3.43 10.88
C TYR A 27 4.70 -2.51 11.31
N ILE A 28 4.61 -1.30 10.74
CA ILE A 28 3.52 -0.36 11.01
C ILE A 28 2.18 -0.94 10.54
N GLY A 29 2.13 -1.51 9.34
CA GLY A 29 0.92 -2.16 8.82
C GLY A 29 0.45 -3.31 9.71
N THR A 30 1.36 -4.18 10.14
CA THR A 30 1.05 -5.30 11.05
C THR A 30 0.66 -4.81 12.44
N GLY A 31 1.32 -3.77 12.97
CA GLY A 31 0.96 -3.16 14.25
C GLY A 31 -0.43 -2.53 14.23
N LEU A 32 -0.77 -1.81 13.15
CA LEU A 32 -2.11 -1.26 12.95
C LEU A 32 -3.17 -2.35 12.77
N PHE A 33 -2.83 -3.47 12.14
CA PHE A 33 -3.74 -4.61 12.00
C PHE A 33 -4.00 -5.31 13.34
N ALA A 34 -2.93 -5.58 14.10
CA ALA A 34 -3.07 -6.16 15.42
C ALA A 34 -3.85 -5.21 16.34
N GLY A 35 -3.55 -3.91 16.28
CA GLY A 35 -4.30 -2.88 16.97
C GLY A 35 -5.78 -2.84 16.56
N SER A 36 -6.09 -2.95 15.26
CA SER A 36 -7.48 -2.94 14.78
C SER A 36 -8.27 -4.20 15.17
N ILE A 37 -7.61 -5.35 15.32
CA ILE A 37 -8.24 -6.57 15.88
C ILE A 37 -8.49 -6.43 17.38
N LEU A 38 -7.58 -5.78 18.11
CA LEU A 38 -7.70 -5.57 19.56
C LEU A 38 -8.66 -4.42 19.91
N LEU A 39 -8.87 -3.47 19.00
CA LEU A 39 -9.70 -2.28 19.20
C LEU A 39 -11.14 -2.61 19.66
N PRO A 40 -11.86 -3.56 19.04
CA PRO A 40 -13.18 -3.97 19.51
C PRO A 40 -13.18 -4.63 20.90
N LEU A 41 -12.07 -5.25 21.31
CA LEU A 41 -11.95 -5.88 22.63
C LEU A 41 -11.74 -4.84 23.73
N VAL A 42 -11.01 -3.76 23.45
CA VAL A 42 -10.73 -2.67 24.40
C VAL A 42 -11.88 -1.66 24.43
N ASN A 43 -12.48 -1.37 23.28
CA ASN A 43 -13.62 -0.47 23.17
C ASN A 43 -14.73 -1.10 22.30
N PRO A 44 -15.65 -1.86 22.91
CA PRO A 44 -16.73 -2.55 22.18
C PRO A 44 -17.79 -1.60 21.62
N GLN A 45 -17.80 -0.32 22.01
CA GLN A 45 -18.71 0.70 21.48
C GLN A 45 -18.09 1.52 20.35
N LEU A 46 -16.91 1.12 19.86
CA LEU A 46 -16.25 1.83 18.77
C LEU A 46 -17.12 1.82 17.51
N ASP A 47 -17.31 3.00 16.91
CA ASP A 47 -18.02 3.12 15.65
C ASP A 47 -17.34 2.27 14.57
N ALA A 48 -18.13 1.53 13.80
CA ALA A 48 -17.66 0.68 12.71
C ALA A 48 -16.84 1.48 11.69
N GLN A 49 -17.12 2.79 11.53
CA GLN A 49 -16.38 3.68 10.64
C GLN A 49 -14.91 3.84 11.06
N TRP A 50 -14.65 4.03 12.36
CA TRP A 50 -13.29 4.18 12.89
C TRP A 50 -12.51 2.87 12.82
N TRP A 51 -13.18 1.75 13.07
CA TRP A 51 -12.59 0.43 12.93
C TRP A 51 -12.18 0.12 11.49
N LEU A 52 -13.08 0.36 10.53
CA LEU A 52 -12.82 0.19 9.10
C LEU A 52 -11.72 1.12 8.60
N LEU A 53 -11.60 2.33 9.16
CA LEU A 53 -10.54 3.26 8.84
C LEU A 53 -9.17 2.74 9.29
N CYS A 54 -9.06 2.18 10.49
CA CYS A 54 -7.82 1.53 10.96
C CYS A 54 -7.41 0.33 10.08
N ILE A 55 -8.38 -0.50 9.69
CA ILE A 55 -8.14 -1.63 8.77
C ILE A 55 -7.68 -1.14 7.39
N SER A 56 -8.33 -0.10 6.87
CA SER A 56 -8.01 0.47 5.56
C SER A 56 -6.62 1.11 5.54
N LEU A 57 -6.24 1.79 6.63
CA LEU A 57 -4.87 2.32 6.80
C LEU A 57 -3.85 1.19 6.83
N SER A 58 -4.08 0.14 7.63
CA SER A 58 -3.21 -1.03 7.68
C SER A 58 -3.02 -1.68 6.30
N ALA A 59 -4.10 -1.85 5.54
CA ALA A 59 -4.05 -2.36 4.17
C ALA A 59 -3.19 -1.46 3.25
N GLY A 60 -3.26 -0.13 3.41
CA GLY A 60 -2.40 0.81 2.70
C GLY A 60 -0.91 0.68 3.03
N PHE A 61 -0.58 0.47 4.31
CA PHE A 61 0.79 0.20 4.74
C PHE A 61 1.32 -1.12 4.16
N TRP A 62 0.51 -2.19 4.16
CA TRP A 62 0.89 -3.47 3.55
C TRP A 62 1.00 -3.41 2.02
N ALA A 63 0.12 -2.68 1.34
CA ALA A 63 0.24 -2.45 -0.10
C ALA A 63 1.56 -1.73 -0.43
N THR A 64 1.93 -0.73 0.39
CA THR A 64 3.18 0.00 0.24
C THR A 64 4.39 -0.87 0.56
N TYR A 65 4.32 -1.71 1.59
CA TYR A 65 5.33 -2.73 1.88
C TYR A 65 5.55 -3.68 0.69
N ALA A 66 4.49 -4.24 0.13
CA ALA A 66 4.57 -5.18 -0.98
C ALA A 66 5.23 -4.54 -2.21
N LEU A 67 4.90 -3.29 -2.51
CA LEU A 67 5.50 -2.53 -3.61
C LEU A 67 6.99 -2.24 -3.36
N LEU A 68 7.35 -1.75 -2.17
CA LEU A 68 8.75 -1.45 -1.82
C LEU A 68 9.61 -2.71 -1.77
N LYS A 69 9.07 -3.82 -1.26
CA LYS A 69 9.73 -5.13 -1.25
C LYS A 69 9.96 -5.63 -2.68
N GLN A 70 8.99 -5.47 -3.57
CA GLN A 70 9.14 -5.81 -4.99
C GLN A 70 10.24 -4.98 -5.67
N ILE A 71 10.37 -3.69 -5.32
CA ILE A 71 11.45 -2.83 -5.81
C ILE A 71 12.80 -3.27 -5.25
N GLN A 72 12.88 -3.64 -3.97
CA GLN A 72 14.12 -4.08 -3.35
C GLN A 72 14.60 -5.45 -3.86
N ASP A 73 13.68 -6.40 -4.03
CA ASP A 73 14.05 -7.79 -4.31
C ASP A 73 14.59 -8.01 -5.73
N HIS A 74 14.39 -7.08 -6.68
CA HIS A 74 14.93 -7.08 -8.06
C HIS A 74 15.22 -8.48 -8.66
N ARG A 75 14.30 -9.45 -8.45
CA ARG A 75 14.60 -10.83 -8.81
C ARG A 75 14.49 -11.00 -10.33
N PRO A 76 15.46 -11.69 -10.97
CA PRO A 76 15.28 -12.09 -12.36
C PRO A 76 14.00 -12.91 -12.46
N LYS A 77 13.11 -12.51 -13.39
CA LYS A 77 11.83 -13.20 -13.58
C LYS A 77 12.11 -14.65 -13.99
N PRO A 78 11.55 -15.66 -13.30
CA PRO A 78 11.69 -17.04 -13.75
C PRO A 78 11.10 -17.19 -15.15
N ALA A 79 11.75 -17.94 -16.04
CA ALA A 79 11.22 -18.17 -17.38
C ALA A 79 10.01 -19.13 -17.35
N GLY A 80 9.06 -18.96 -18.27
CA GLY A 80 7.88 -19.83 -18.41
C GLY A 80 6.60 -19.33 -17.74
N LEU A 81 5.61 -20.21 -17.58
CA LEU A 81 4.26 -19.91 -17.04
C LEU A 81 4.30 -19.29 -15.64
N VAL A 82 5.24 -19.72 -14.80
CA VAL A 82 5.46 -19.17 -13.45
C VAL A 82 5.89 -17.70 -13.53
N GLY A 83 6.76 -17.36 -14.49
CA GLY A 83 7.17 -15.98 -14.75
C GLY A 83 6.04 -15.08 -15.22
N TRP A 84 5.14 -15.63 -16.04
CA TRP A 84 3.94 -14.93 -16.48
C TRP A 84 2.99 -14.63 -15.31
N PHE A 85 2.73 -15.62 -14.45
CA PHE A 85 1.88 -15.44 -13.27
C PHE A 85 2.48 -14.46 -12.26
N VAL A 86 3.78 -14.57 -11.98
CA VAL A 86 4.52 -13.61 -11.14
C VAL A 86 4.49 -12.21 -11.76
N GLY A 87 4.58 -12.09 -13.08
CA GLY A 87 4.46 -10.82 -13.80
C GLY A 87 3.09 -10.17 -13.67
N LEU A 88 2.01 -10.96 -13.76
CA LEU A 88 0.64 -10.50 -13.51
C LEU A 88 0.46 -10.06 -12.06
N TRP A 89 0.92 -10.87 -11.10
CA TRP A 89 0.86 -10.56 -9.68
C TRP A 89 1.55 -9.23 -9.35
N HIS A 90 2.76 -9.03 -9.86
CA HIS A 90 3.52 -7.78 -9.76
C HIS A 90 2.87 -6.57 -10.46
N THR A 91 1.97 -6.80 -11.40
CA THR A 91 1.21 -5.74 -12.08
C THR A 91 -0.05 -5.43 -11.30
N LEU A 92 -0.71 -6.45 -10.77
CA LEU A 92 -1.90 -6.34 -9.94
C LEU A 92 -1.58 -5.64 -8.61
N ILE A 93 -0.48 -5.98 -7.95
CA ILE A 93 0.03 -5.27 -6.76
C ILE A 93 0.26 -3.78 -7.07
N PHE A 94 0.87 -3.47 -8.21
CA PHE A 94 1.13 -2.08 -8.59
C PHE A 94 -0.15 -1.27 -8.77
N TRP A 95 -1.13 -1.82 -9.48
CA TRP A 95 -2.43 -1.15 -9.69
C TRP A 95 -3.24 -1.05 -8.41
N ALA A 96 -3.24 -2.10 -7.59
CA ALA A 96 -3.88 -2.08 -6.28
C ALA A 96 -3.26 -1.03 -5.36
N TRP A 97 -1.91 -0.94 -5.33
CA TRP A 97 -1.21 0.10 -4.58
C TRP A 97 -1.53 1.49 -5.11
N LEU A 98 -1.55 1.70 -6.44
CA LEU A 98 -1.88 2.99 -7.03
C LEU A 98 -3.29 3.44 -6.63
N LEU A 99 -4.26 2.53 -6.70
CA LEU A 99 -5.64 2.79 -6.29
C LEU A 99 -5.71 3.15 -4.79
N VAL A 100 -5.05 2.38 -3.93
CA VAL A 100 -5.04 2.64 -2.48
C VAL A 100 -4.33 3.96 -2.16
N ALA A 101 -3.21 4.26 -2.81
CA ALA A 101 -2.49 5.53 -2.64
C ALA A 101 -3.34 6.73 -3.09
N SER A 102 -4.04 6.63 -4.22
CA SER A 102 -4.96 7.66 -4.68
C SER A 102 -6.13 7.87 -3.72
N LEU A 103 -6.73 6.80 -3.20
CA LEU A 103 -7.82 6.90 -2.23
C LEU A 103 -7.34 7.52 -0.91
N LEU A 104 -6.16 7.14 -0.42
CA LEU A 104 -5.55 7.75 0.76
C LEU A 104 -5.28 9.24 0.54
N LEU A 105 -4.79 9.63 -0.65
CA LEU A 105 -4.55 11.03 -0.97
C LEU A 105 -5.86 11.84 -0.96
N VAL A 106 -6.94 11.31 -1.53
CA VAL A 106 -8.28 11.94 -1.46
C VAL A 106 -8.75 12.07 -0.02
N LEU A 107 -8.56 11.04 0.80
CA LEU A 107 -8.93 11.07 2.22
C LEU A 107 -8.14 12.15 2.97
N VAL A 108 -6.83 12.22 2.79
CA VAL A 108 -5.96 13.23 3.41
C VAL A 108 -6.36 14.64 2.97
N VAL A 109 -6.61 14.85 1.67
CA VAL A 109 -7.09 16.14 1.15
C VAL A 109 -8.42 16.53 1.79
N LYS A 110 -9.37 15.60 1.89
CA LYS A 110 -10.65 15.87 2.57
C LYS A 110 -10.47 16.23 4.04
N LEU A 111 -9.60 15.53 4.76
CA LEU A 111 -9.31 15.82 6.16
C LEU A 111 -8.64 17.19 6.33
N LEU A 112 -7.69 17.56 5.46
CA LEU A 112 -7.06 18.87 5.48
C LEU A 112 -8.07 19.99 5.20
N LEU A 113 -8.93 19.81 4.18
CA LEU A 113 -10.00 20.77 3.90
C LEU A 113 -10.95 20.89 5.10
N PHE A 114 -11.33 19.79 5.72
CA PHE A 114 -12.16 19.82 6.92
C PHE A 114 -11.50 20.60 8.07
N VAL A 115 -10.20 20.42 8.32
CA VAL A 115 -9.48 21.12 9.39
C VAL A 115 -9.25 22.61 9.09
N ILE A 116 -9.10 22.99 7.81
CA ILE A 116 -8.81 24.37 7.41
C ILE A 116 -10.10 25.21 7.31
N PHE A 117 -11.20 24.61 6.85
CA PHE A 117 -12.46 25.31 6.57
C PHE A 117 -13.51 25.16 7.69
N ASN A 118 -13.15 24.52 8.81
CA ASN A 118 -13.99 24.35 10.00
C ASN A 118 -13.24 24.91 11.22
#